data_AF-A0A9E2V1G6-F1
#
_entry.id   AF-A0A9E2V1G6-F1
#
_cell.length_a   1.000
_cell.length_b   1.000
_cell.length_c   1.000
_cell.angle_alpha   90.00
_cell.angle_beta   90.00
_cell.angle_gamma   90.00
#
_symmetry.space_group_name_H-M   'P 1'
#
loop_
_entity.id
_entity.type
_entity.pdbx_description
1 polymer ?
#
loop_
_entity_poly.entity_id
_entity_poly.type
_entity_poly.pdbx_seq_one_letter_code
_entity_poly.pdbx_strand_id
1 'polypeptide(L)'
;MTADLTVVAAELSLGLLRREDLPDLAVDSIMRGLDSPSLGELAGLSAGDLSDAFDLIRAALDELGVSIPSPDERDAALWTVIRAEAHAMVAGRRPPIDSARWIWQVAALEVEEEGDLRVFIGLASEWDDHPSERPRLERAIVSAAQELLARPAPRRWIQLRAPAAGSPLRAHRQGTYEAVNPDDLAVSLRLRTDLARWSSDFSLNAAGFVDRASAELFVATGERLAGRLQDELGGAWHVEYWPEPTRPPGLRLRRRWWH
;
A
#
# COMPACT_ATOMS: atom_id res chain seq x y z
N MET A 1 8.06 20.11 -11.56
CA MET A 1 7.37 18.81 -11.35
C MET A 1 5.88 19.14 -11.37
N THR A 2 5.06 18.58 -12.26
CA THR A 2 3.69 19.12 -12.47
C THR A 2 2.76 18.71 -11.32
N ALA A 3 2.74 19.49 -10.24
CA ALA A 3 1.98 19.14 -9.05
C ALA A 3 0.54 19.63 -9.16
N ASP A 4 -0.38 18.72 -9.46
CA ASP A 4 -1.82 18.91 -9.24
C ASP A 4 -2.05 19.38 -7.80
N LEU A 5 -2.83 20.45 -7.57
CA LEU A 5 -3.04 21.00 -6.22
C LEU A 5 -3.69 20.00 -5.27
N THR A 6 -4.45 19.04 -5.78
CA THR A 6 -4.99 17.95 -4.95
C THR A 6 -3.87 17.04 -4.43
N VAL A 7 -2.82 16.82 -5.23
CA VAL A 7 -1.62 16.09 -4.80
C VAL A 7 -0.84 16.90 -3.77
N VAL A 8 -0.68 18.21 -4.00
CA VAL A 8 -0.01 19.11 -3.04
C VAL A 8 -0.74 19.12 -1.69
N ALA A 9 -2.07 19.22 -1.70
CA ALA A 9 -2.88 19.18 -0.48
C ALA A 9 -2.73 17.85 0.26
N ALA A 10 -2.66 16.73 -0.46
CA ALA A 10 -2.42 15.41 0.11
C ALA A 10 -0.98 15.27 0.67
N GLU A 11 0.03 15.73 -0.05
CA GLU A 11 1.42 15.75 0.43
C GLU A 11 1.56 16.63 1.68
N LEU A 12 0.85 17.76 1.72
CA LEU A 12 0.83 18.66 2.87
C LEU A 12 0.18 17.99 4.10
N SER A 13 -0.97 17.33 3.93
CA SER A 13 -1.66 16.65 5.05
C SER A 13 -0.89 15.46 5.59
N LEU A 14 -0.09 14.81 4.72
CA LEU A 14 0.80 13.71 5.10
C LEU A 14 2.15 14.18 5.65
N GLY A 15 2.46 15.48 5.59
CA GLY A 15 3.74 16.03 6.04
C GLY A 15 4.93 15.69 5.12
N LEU A 16 4.66 15.43 3.84
CA LEU A 16 5.66 15.03 2.84
C LEU A 16 6.32 16.21 2.13
N LEU A 17 5.68 17.38 2.15
CA LEU A 17 6.24 18.58 1.56
C LEU A 17 7.43 19.09 2.37
N ARG A 18 8.51 19.41 1.66
CA ARG A 18 9.64 20.13 2.24
C ARG A 18 9.44 21.61 2.03
N ARG A 19 9.73 22.37 3.08
CA ARG A 19 9.60 23.83 3.09
C ARG A 19 10.41 24.47 1.97
N GLU A 20 11.58 23.93 1.66
CA GLU A 20 12.49 24.42 0.62
C GLU A 20 11.93 24.27 -0.80
N ASP A 21 11.01 23.32 -1.03
CA ASP A 21 10.45 23.02 -2.35
C ASP A 21 9.20 23.89 -2.65
N LEU A 22 8.64 24.56 -1.65
CA LEU A 22 7.38 25.30 -1.77
C LEU A 22 7.43 26.53 -2.70
N PRO A 23 8.51 27.34 -2.73
CA PRO A 23 8.60 28.46 -3.66
C PRO A 23 8.57 28.02 -5.13
N ASP A 24 9.35 27.00 -5.49
CA ASP A 24 9.37 26.46 -6.86
C ASP A 24 8.02 25.85 -7.25
N LEU A 25 7.35 25.17 -6.30
CA LEU A 25 5.99 24.66 -6.49
C LEU A 25 4.99 25.79 -6.76
N ALA A 26 5.11 26.92 -6.08
CA ALA A 26 4.27 28.10 -6.30
C ALA A 26 4.51 28.73 -7.67
N VAL A 27 5.78 28.87 -8.09
CA VAL A 27 6.13 29.32 -9.45
C VAL A 27 5.52 28.40 -10.51
N ASP A 28 5.70 27.08 -10.36
CA ASP A 28 5.13 26.07 -11.28
C ASP A 28 3.60 26.17 -11.34
N SER A 29 2.95 26.51 -10.22
CA SER A 29 1.49 26.67 -10.13
C SER A 29 1.00 27.94 -10.85
N ILE A 30 1.67 29.07 -10.64
CA ILE A 30 1.36 30.34 -11.33
C ILE A 30 1.56 30.21 -12.84
N MET A 31 2.64 29.55 -13.29
CA MET A 31 2.88 29.31 -14.71
C MET A 31 1.80 28.47 -15.40
N ARG A 32 1.00 27.73 -14.61
CA ARG A 32 -0.16 26.96 -15.11
C ARG A 32 -1.47 27.77 -15.10
N GLY A 33 -1.42 29.05 -14.76
CA GLY A 33 -2.56 29.95 -14.74
C GLY A 33 -3.37 29.89 -13.45
N LEU A 34 -2.83 29.30 -12.38
CA LEU A 34 -3.42 29.40 -11.05
C LEU A 34 -3.11 30.79 -10.47
N ASP A 35 -4.13 31.46 -9.96
CA ASP A 35 -4.03 32.82 -9.44
C ASP A 35 -4.51 32.85 -7.98
N SER A 36 -3.58 33.21 -7.10
CA SER A 36 -3.78 33.31 -5.66
C SER A 36 -2.76 34.32 -5.11
N PRO A 37 -3.18 35.32 -4.32
CA PRO A 37 -2.26 36.23 -3.64
C PRO A 37 -1.17 35.47 -2.85
N SER A 38 -1.58 34.43 -2.11
CA SER A 38 -0.68 33.62 -1.30
C SER A 38 0.34 32.82 -2.14
N LEU A 39 -0.02 32.35 -3.35
CA LEU A 39 0.94 31.75 -4.27
C LEU A 39 2.00 32.76 -4.75
N GLY A 40 1.57 33.99 -5.06
CA GLY A 40 2.48 35.04 -5.51
C GLY A 40 3.53 35.39 -4.45
N GLU A 41 3.11 35.47 -3.19
CA GLU A 41 4.01 35.68 -2.06
C GLU A 41 4.93 34.48 -1.83
N LEU A 42 4.38 33.26 -1.87
CA LEU A 42 5.15 32.02 -1.70
C LEU A 42 6.25 31.87 -2.77
N ALA A 43 5.93 32.20 -4.02
CA ALA A 43 6.88 32.19 -5.13
C ALA A 43 8.00 33.24 -4.97
N GLY A 44 7.75 34.30 -4.20
CA GLY A 44 8.70 35.38 -3.91
C GLY A 44 9.61 35.11 -2.72
N LEU A 45 9.37 34.06 -1.94
CA LEU A 45 10.19 33.76 -0.77
C LEU A 45 11.64 33.44 -1.16
N SER A 46 12.56 33.96 -0.36
CA SER A 46 13.98 33.63 -0.47
C SER A 46 14.34 32.44 0.42
N ALA A 47 15.44 31.75 0.13
CA ALA A 47 15.91 30.61 0.93
C ALA A 47 16.17 30.94 2.42
N GLY A 48 16.36 32.22 2.76
CA GLY A 48 16.56 32.69 4.14
C GLY A 48 15.27 33.03 4.90
N ASP A 49 14.11 33.02 4.23
CA ASP A 49 12.85 33.53 4.76
C ASP A 49 11.69 32.56 4.48
N LEU A 50 11.86 31.31 4.91
CA LEU A 50 10.92 30.23 4.66
C LEU A 50 10.00 29.94 5.85
N SER A 51 10.00 30.76 6.91
CA SER A 51 9.21 30.50 8.13
C SER A 51 7.72 30.36 7.81
N ASP A 52 7.24 31.17 6.87
CA ASP A 52 5.82 31.34 6.58
C ASP A 52 5.35 30.47 5.41
N ALA A 53 6.27 29.72 4.77
CA ALA A 53 5.99 28.99 3.54
C ALA A 53 4.84 27.97 3.67
N PHE A 54 4.74 27.29 4.82
CA PHE A 54 3.64 26.34 5.08
C PHE A 54 2.29 27.03 5.32
N ASP A 55 2.30 28.24 5.84
CA ASP A 55 1.05 28.99 6.06
C ASP A 55 0.56 29.60 4.76
N LEU A 56 1.50 30.09 3.92
CA LEU A 56 1.20 30.57 2.57
C LEU A 56 0.65 29.46 1.67
N ILE A 57 1.20 28.24 1.68
CA ILE A 57 0.64 27.16 0.87
C ILE A 57 -0.77 26.75 1.36
N ARG A 58 -1.04 26.79 2.68
CA ARG A 58 -2.39 26.54 3.21
C ARG A 58 -3.38 27.61 2.77
N ALA A 59 -2.99 28.88 2.88
CA ALA A 59 -3.81 30.00 2.43
C ALA A 59 -4.07 29.94 0.92
N ALA A 60 -3.06 29.61 0.12
CA ALA A 60 -3.21 29.41 -1.32
C ALA A 60 -4.20 28.29 -1.66
N LEU A 61 -4.12 27.15 -0.97
CA LEU A 61 -5.06 26.05 -1.17
C LEU A 61 -6.49 26.46 -0.80
N ASP A 62 -6.68 27.20 0.29
CA ASP A 62 -8.00 27.73 0.71
C ASP A 62 -8.56 28.74 -0.31
N GLU A 63 -7.74 29.71 -0.76
CA GLU A 63 -8.10 30.70 -1.78
C GLU A 63 -8.52 30.05 -3.10
N LEU A 64 -7.88 28.94 -3.46
CA LEU A 64 -8.16 28.16 -4.67
C LEU A 64 -9.28 27.12 -4.47
N GLY A 65 -9.88 27.06 -3.28
CA GLY A 65 -10.97 26.14 -2.96
C GLY A 65 -10.55 24.66 -2.87
N VAL A 66 -9.28 24.38 -2.62
CA VAL A 66 -8.72 23.03 -2.48
C VAL A 66 -8.66 22.65 -1.00
N SER A 67 -9.52 21.71 -0.60
CA SER A 67 -9.53 21.22 0.78
C SER A 67 -8.30 20.34 1.07
N ILE A 68 -7.69 20.57 2.24
CA ILE A 68 -6.63 19.71 2.78
C ILE A 68 -7.28 18.50 3.44
N PRO A 69 -6.90 17.25 3.08
CA PRO A 69 -7.48 16.06 3.69
C PRO A 69 -7.33 16.05 5.21
N SER A 70 -8.40 15.67 5.90
CA SER A 70 -8.41 15.51 7.35
C SER A 70 -7.67 14.23 7.80
N PRO A 71 -7.38 14.06 9.10
CA PRO A 71 -6.76 12.83 9.60
C PRO A 71 -7.55 11.54 9.26
N ASP A 72 -8.88 11.61 9.19
CA ASP A 72 -9.74 10.47 8.84
C ASP A 72 -9.66 10.11 7.34
N GLU A 73 -9.13 11.01 6.51
CA GLU A 73 -8.97 10.84 5.06
C GLU A 73 -7.52 10.50 4.67
N ARG A 74 -6.68 10.14 5.66
CA ARG A 74 -5.25 9.85 5.46
C ARG A 74 -4.99 8.81 4.37
N ASP A 75 -5.76 7.71 4.35
CA ASP A 75 -5.60 6.64 3.35
C ASP A 75 -5.89 7.14 1.93
N ALA A 76 -6.91 8.01 1.78
CA ALA A 76 -7.27 8.61 0.50
C ALA A 76 -6.20 9.62 0.04
N ALA A 77 -5.65 10.42 0.96
CA ALA A 77 -4.53 11.30 0.68
C ALA A 77 -3.31 10.51 0.21
N LEU A 78 -2.96 9.43 0.92
CA LEU A 78 -1.81 8.58 0.60
C LEU A 78 -1.97 7.93 -0.77
N TRP A 79 -3.16 7.42 -1.07
CA TRP A 79 -3.49 6.89 -2.40
C TRP A 79 -3.35 7.94 -3.51
N THR A 80 -3.77 9.19 -3.23
CA THR A 80 -3.63 10.30 -4.17
C THR A 80 -2.16 10.54 -4.54
N VAL A 81 -1.27 10.59 -3.55
CA VAL A 81 0.16 10.81 -3.81
C VAL A 81 0.81 9.60 -4.50
N ILE A 82 0.49 8.38 -4.08
CA ILE A 82 1.00 7.14 -4.72
C ILE A 82 0.61 7.09 -6.20
N ARG A 83 -0.65 7.41 -6.53
CA ARG A 83 -1.11 7.44 -7.93
C ARG A 83 -0.41 8.53 -8.73
N ALA A 84 -0.17 9.69 -8.14
CA ALA A 84 0.57 10.77 -8.79
C ALA A 84 2.01 10.33 -9.12
N GLU A 85 2.69 9.68 -8.19
CA GLU A 85 4.03 9.13 -8.39
C GLU A 85 4.03 8.02 -9.46
N ALA A 86 3.06 7.10 -9.40
CA ALA A 86 2.89 6.06 -10.40
C ALA A 86 2.63 6.66 -11.81
N HIS A 87 1.82 7.71 -11.91
CA HIS A 87 1.60 8.43 -13.17
C HIS A 87 2.87 9.11 -13.69
N ALA A 88 3.65 9.75 -12.81
CA ALA A 88 4.91 10.39 -13.18
C ALA A 88 5.92 9.36 -13.70
N MET A 89 6.02 8.20 -13.03
CA MET A 89 6.86 7.09 -13.44
C MET A 89 6.45 6.49 -14.79
N VAL A 90 5.17 6.17 -14.98
CA VAL A 90 4.66 5.61 -16.24
C VAL A 90 4.83 6.59 -17.41
N ALA A 91 4.71 7.89 -17.14
CA ALA A 91 4.95 8.94 -18.13
C ALA A 91 6.44 9.23 -18.40
N GLY A 92 7.36 8.52 -17.74
CA GLY A 92 8.81 8.74 -17.88
C GLY A 92 9.30 10.07 -17.29
N ARG A 93 8.49 10.74 -16.47
CA ARG A 93 8.88 11.98 -15.77
C ARG A 93 9.72 11.70 -14.53
N ARG A 94 9.67 10.48 -14.00
CA ARG A 94 10.54 10.00 -12.93
C ARG A 94 11.13 8.63 -13.27
N PRO A 95 12.39 8.35 -12.87
CA PRO A 95 12.99 7.03 -13.03
C PRO A 95 12.22 5.96 -12.25
N PRO A 96 11.99 4.76 -12.82
CA PRO A 96 11.15 3.77 -12.16
C PRO A 96 11.63 3.34 -10.77
N ILE A 97 12.94 3.15 -10.61
CA ILE A 97 13.51 2.73 -9.34
C ILE A 97 13.37 3.81 -8.26
N ASP A 98 13.48 5.09 -8.60
CA ASP A 98 13.36 6.19 -7.64
C ASP A 98 11.92 6.28 -7.13
N SER A 99 10.94 6.13 -8.03
CA SER A 99 9.53 6.07 -7.66
C SER A 99 9.18 4.83 -6.84
N ALA A 100 9.70 3.65 -7.18
CA ALA A 100 9.48 2.44 -6.38
C ALA A 100 10.06 2.57 -4.97
N ARG A 101 11.24 3.17 -4.83
CA ARG A 101 11.85 3.46 -3.52
C ARG A 101 11.09 4.51 -2.75
N TRP A 102 10.60 5.55 -3.42
CA TRP A 102 9.77 6.57 -2.78
C TRP A 102 8.48 5.92 -2.25
N ILE A 103 7.81 5.09 -3.05
CA ILE A 103 6.63 4.33 -2.61
C ILE A 103 6.99 3.43 -1.41
N TRP A 104 8.13 2.75 -1.44
CA TRP A 104 8.58 1.96 -0.29
C TRP A 104 8.80 2.84 0.96
N GLN A 105 9.57 3.92 0.85
CA GLN A 105 9.95 4.74 2.01
C GLN A 105 8.79 5.56 2.58
N VAL A 106 7.92 6.08 1.73
CA VAL A 106 6.83 6.98 2.13
C VAL A 106 5.54 6.21 2.35
N ALA A 107 5.21 5.28 1.45
CA ALA A 107 3.98 4.53 1.55
C ALA A 107 4.12 3.28 2.41
N ALA A 108 5.23 2.52 2.40
CA ALA A 108 5.27 1.28 3.21
C ALA A 108 5.47 1.51 4.72
N LEU A 109 5.87 2.71 5.15
CA LEU A 109 5.92 3.06 6.57
C LEU A 109 4.52 3.40 7.13
N GLU A 110 3.53 3.66 6.26
CA GLU A 110 2.26 4.31 6.63
C GLU A 110 1.03 3.61 6.03
N VAL A 111 1.12 3.16 4.77
CA VAL A 111 0.30 2.08 4.21
C VAL A 111 0.88 0.78 4.73
N GLU A 112 -0.02 -0.04 5.24
CA GLU A 112 0.18 -1.46 5.53
C GLU A 112 1.17 -2.04 4.50
N GLU A 113 2.30 -2.61 4.95
CA GLU A 113 3.35 -3.18 4.08
C GLU A 113 2.79 -4.26 3.12
N GLU A 114 1.56 -4.67 3.39
CA GLU A 114 0.79 -5.70 2.74
C GLU A 114 -0.19 -5.17 1.68
N GLY A 115 -0.40 -5.96 0.62
CA GLY A 115 -1.31 -5.61 -0.48
C GLY A 115 -0.60 -4.97 -1.68
N ASP A 116 -1.22 -3.95 -2.26
CA ASP A 116 -0.89 -3.46 -3.61
C ASP A 116 0.48 -2.83 -3.75
N LEU A 117 1.08 -2.37 -2.65
CA LEU A 117 2.35 -1.66 -2.68
C LEU A 117 3.55 -2.59 -2.44
N ARG A 118 3.30 -3.79 -1.90
CA ARG A 118 4.33 -4.79 -1.60
C ARG A 118 5.17 -5.16 -2.82
N VAL A 119 4.57 -5.14 -4.01
CA VAL A 119 5.27 -5.41 -5.28
C VAL A 119 6.41 -4.41 -5.52
N PHE A 120 6.23 -3.13 -5.18
CA PHE A 120 7.26 -2.11 -5.36
C PHE A 120 8.42 -2.31 -4.38
N ILE A 121 8.12 -2.74 -3.14
CA ILE A 121 9.13 -3.07 -2.13
C ILE A 121 10.01 -4.23 -2.63
N GLY A 122 9.37 -5.32 -3.07
CA GLY A 122 10.07 -6.49 -3.58
C GLY A 122 10.94 -6.13 -4.79
N LEU A 123 10.38 -5.44 -5.78
CA LEU A 123 11.11 -5.07 -7.00
C LEU A 123 12.26 -4.08 -6.73
N ALA A 124 12.08 -3.12 -5.81
CA ALA A 124 13.14 -2.19 -5.42
C ALA A 124 14.28 -2.92 -4.69
N SER A 125 13.96 -3.85 -3.78
CA SER A 125 14.95 -4.68 -3.10
C SER A 125 15.76 -5.54 -4.09
N GLU A 126 15.08 -6.24 -5.00
CA GLU A 126 15.72 -7.08 -6.01
C GLU A 126 16.61 -6.27 -6.97
N TRP A 127 16.24 -5.01 -7.25
CA TRP A 127 17.03 -4.14 -8.13
C TRP A 127 18.40 -3.79 -7.52
N ASP A 128 18.47 -3.68 -6.19
CA ASP A 128 19.71 -3.46 -5.46
C ASP A 128 20.59 -4.71 -5.44
N ASP A 129 19.99 -5.88 -5.25
CA ASP A 129 20.69 -7.16 -5.13
C ASP A 129 21.15 -7.72 -6.49
N HIS A 130 20.47 -7.36 -7.59
CA HIS A 130 20.70 -7.95 -8.92
C HIS A 130 20.99 -6.91 -10.02
N PRO A 131 22.20 -6.32 -10.07
CA PRO A 131 22.57 -5.31 -11.06
C PRO A 131 22.37 -5.71 -12.53
N SER A 132 22.58 -6.99 -12.86
CA SER A 132 22.40 -7.52 -14.22
C SER A 132 20.94 -7.59 -14.65
N GLU A 133 19.99 -7.55 -13.70
CA GLU A 133 18.55 -7.65 -13.95
C GLU A 133 17.84 -6.29 -13.95
N ARG A 134 18.53 -5.20 -13.64
CA ARG A 134 17.95 -3.86 -13.50
C ARG A 134 17.02 -3.45 -14.66
N PRO A 135 17.38 -3.64 -15.94
CA PRO A 135 16.46 -3.30 -17.03
C PRO A 135 15.15 -4.12 -17.01
N ARG A 136 15.21 -5.38 -16.56
CA ARG A 136 14.03 -6.24 -16.40
C ARG A 136 13.17 -5.76 -15.23
N LEU A 137 13.80 -5.47 -14.09
CA LEU A 137 13.12 -5.03 -12.88
C LEU A 137 12.48 -3.66 -13.04
N GLU A 138 13.13 -2.71 -13.72
CA GLU A 138 12.54 -1.40 -14.05
C GLU A 138 11.29 -1.54 -14.92
N ARG A 139 11.29 -2.45 -15.92
CA ARG A 139 10.08 -2.75 -16.69
C ARG A 139 8.99 -3.36 -15.83
N ALA A 140 9.34 -4.23 -14.89
CA ALA A 140 8.38 -4.83 -13.97
C ALA A 140 7.78 -3.77 -13.02
N ILE A 141 8.59 -2.82 -12.55
CA ILE A 141 8.12 -1.68 -11.74
C ILE A 141 7.10 -0.83 -12.52
N VAL A 142 7.40 -0.51 -13.79
CA VAL A 142 6.47 0.22 -14.65
C VAL A 142 5.17 -0.57 -14.88
N SER A 143 5.27 -1.89 -15.11
CA SER A 143 4.10 -2.77 -15.26
C SER A 143 3.22 -2.75 -14.01
N ALA A 144 3.82 -2.89 -12.82
CA ALA A 144 3.10 -2.84 -11.55
C ALA A 144 2.37 -1.50 -11.33
N ALA A 145 2.98 -0.39 -11.75
CA ALA A 145 2.31 0.91 -11.70
C ALA A 145 1.17 1.05 -12.71
N GLN A 146 1.30 0.49 -13.91
CA GLN A 146 0.18 0.45 -14.85
C GLN A 146 -1.01 -0.34 -14.28
N GLU A 147 -0.74 -1.48 -13.65
CA GLU A 147 -1.76 -2.28 -12.96
C GLU A 147 -2.38 -1.53 -11.78
N LEU A 148 -1.58 -0.78 -11.01
CA LEU A 148 -2.06 0.11 -9.95
C LEU A 148 -3.01 1.18 -10.50
N LEU A 149 -2.62 1.85 -11.58
CA LEU A 149 -3.39 2.95 -12.18
C LEU A 149 -4.67 2.49 -12.88
N ALA A 150 -4.70 1.27 -13.41
CA ALA A 150 -5.86 0.67 -14.05
C ALA A 150 -7.06 0.48 -13.11
N ARG A 151 -6.85 0.62 -11.80
CA ARG A 151 -7.86 0.43 -10.76
C ARG A 151 -8.30 1.78 -10.17
N PRO A 152 -9.57 1.94 -9.79
CA PRO A 152 -10.04 3.20 -9.20
C PRO A 152 -9.62 3.38 -7.73
N ALA A 153 -9.36 2.29 -7.01
CA ALA A 153 -9.05 2.26 -5.58
C ALA A 153 -8.06 1.14 -5.24
N PRO A 154 -7.33 1.22 -4.11
CA PRO A 154 -6.48 0.12 -3.65
C PRO A 154 -7.33 -1.09 -3.25
N ARG A 155 -6.77 -2.29 -3.39
CA ARG A 155 -7.41 -3.51 -2.90
C ARG A 155 -7.39 -3.52 -1.38
N ARG A 156 -8.50 -3.97 -0.80
CA ARG A 156 -8.56 -4.33 0.61
C ARG A 156 -7.80 -5.63 0.81
N TRP A 157 -6.88 -5.66 1.75
CA TRP A 157 -6.08 -6.84 2.00
C TRP A 157 -6.71 -7.70 3.10
N ILE A 158 -6.70 -9.01 2.91
CA ILE A 158 -7.11 -9.97 3.93
C ILE A 158 -6.19 -11.18 3.91
N GLN A 159 -5.72 -11.53 5.10
CA GLN A 159 -4.82 -12.65 5.31
C GLN A 159 -5.61 -13.84 5.83
N LEU A 160 -5.44 -15.00 5.17
CA LEU A 160 -5.84 -16.30 5.69
C LEU A 160 -4.65 -16.95 6.39
N ARG A 161 -4.80 -17.29 7.68
CA ARG A 161 -3.77 -17.97 8.46
C ARG A 161 -4.37 -18.87 9.52
N ALA A 162 -3.60 -19.85 9.97
CA ALA A 162 -3.99 -20.64 11.13
C ALA A 162 -4.04 -19.74 12.37
N PRO A 163 -5.20 -19.66 13.07
CA PRO A 163 -5.27 -18.89 14.29
C PRO A 163 -4.73 -19.68 15.47
N ALA A 164 -4.16 -18.98 16.45
CA ALA A 164 -3.96 -19.53 17.80
C ALA A 164 -5.29 -19.59 18.57
N ALA A 165 -6.21 -18.66 18.25
CA ALA A 165 -7.60 -18.62 18.70
C ALA A 165 -8.40 -17.62 17.81
N GLY A 166 -9.72 -17.82 17.71
CA GLY A 166 -10.63 -16.93 17.00
C GLY A 166 -10.66 -17.13 15.48
N SER A 167 -10.98 -16.06 14.74
CA SER A 167 -11.10 -16.13 13.28
C SER A 167 -9.77 -16.50 12.60
N PRO A 168 -9.78 -17.30 11.52
CA PRO A 168 -8.61 -17.54 10.66
C PRO A 168 -8.27 -16.37 9.74
N LEU A 169 -9.11 -15.33 9.70
CA LEU A 169 -8.92 -14.15 8.86
C LEU A 169 -8.36 -12.99 9.67
N ARG A 170 -7.41 -12.27 9.07
CA ARG A 170 -6.87 -11.02 9.59
C ARG A 170 -6.90 -9.95 8.52
N ALA A 171 -7.22 -8.73 8.91
CA ALA A 171 -6.97 -7.55 8.10
C ALA A 171 -6.07 -6.64 8.92
N HIS A 172 -5.16 -5.95 8.25
CA HIS A 172 -4.47 -4.86 8.90
C HIS A 172 -5.42 -3.65 8.94
N ARG A 173 -5.40 -2.93 10.06
CA ARG A 173 -6.10 -1.66 10.28
C ARG A 173 -5.28 -0.83 11.25
N GLN A 174 -4.97 0.41 10.87
CA GLN A 174 -4.30 1.39 11.73
C GLN A 174 -3.03 0.86 12.44
N GLY A 175 -2.19 0.12 11.72
CA GLY A 175 -0.94 -0.42 12.28
C GLY A 175 -1.09 -1.72 13.07
N THR A 176 -2.30 -2.32 13.13
CA THR A 176 -2.54 -3.57 13.85
C THR A 176 -3.28 -4.61 13.02
N TYR A 177 -2.96 -5.88 13.26
CA TYR A 177 -3.66 -7.00 12.66
C TYR A 177 -4.89 -7.38 13.48
N GLU A 178 -6.06 -7.06 12.96
CA GLU A 178 -7.34 -7.35 13.62
C GLU A 178 -7.98 -8.63 13.10
N ALA A 179 -8.67 -9.34 13.98
CA ALA A 179 -9.47 -10.49 13.60
C ALA A 179 -10.69 -10.04 12.79
N VAL A 180 -10.85 -10.58 11.57
CA VAL A 180 -12.03 -10.33 10.74
C VAL A 180 -13.02 -11.45 10.91
N ASN A 181 -14.25 -11.17 11.33
CA ASN A 181 -15.29 -12.20 11.33
C ASN A 181 -15.69 -12.50 9.87
N PRO A 182 -15.63 -13.77 9.40
CA PRO A 182 -16.12 -14.12 8.07
C PRO A 182 -17.59 -13.72 7.82
N ASP A 183 -18.40 -13.55 8.87
CA ASP A 183 -19.78 -13.06 8.75
C ASP A 183 -19.89 -11.59 8.32
N ASP A 184 -18.84 -10.80 8.52
CA ASP A 184 -18.79 -9.39 8.11
C ASP A 184 -18.38 -9.25 6.63
N LEU A 185 -18.08 -10.36 5.96
CA LEU A 185 -17.66 -10.41 4.56
C LEU A 185 -18.80 -10.87 3.66
N ALA A 186 -18.82 -10.37 2.43
CA ALA A 186 -19.76 -10.77 1.39
C ALA A 186 -19.40 -12.14 0.79
N VAL A 187 -19.33 -13.18 1.63
CA VAL A 187 -18.97 -14.55 1.26
C VAL A 187 -20.09 -15.55 1.59
N SER A 188 -20.12 -16.65 0.86
CA SER A 188 -21.12 -17.70 0.99
C SER A 188 -21.09 -18.36 2.37
N LEU A 189 -22.25 -18.84 2.82
CA LEU A 189 -22.35 -19.63 4.06
C LEU A 189 -21.43 -20.86 4.02
N ARG A 190 -21.32 -21.50 2.84
CA ARG A 190 -20.44 -22.65 2.64
C ARG A 190 -18.98 -22.30 2.91
N LEU A 191 -18.47 -21.21 2.34
CA LEU A 191 -17.09 -20.79 2.57
C LEU A 191 -16.84 -20.45 4.04
N ARG A 192 -17.80 -19.79 4.71
CA ARG A 192 -17.72 -19.53 6.15
C ARG A 192 -17.62 -20.81 6.97
N THR A 193 -18.45 -21.81 6.68
CA THR A 193 -18.39 -23.12 7.33
C THR A 193 -17.07 -23.81 7.07
N ASP A 194 -16.56 -23.78 5.84
CA ASP A 194 -15.28 -24.41 5.49
C ASP A 194 -14.09 -23.73 6.19
N LEU A 195 -14.10 -22.39 6.31
CA LEU A 195 -13.10 -21.63 7.06
C LEU A 195 -13.14 -21.96 8.56
N ALA A 196 -14.33 -22.03 9.16
CA ALA A 196 -14.51 -22.38 10.56
C ALA A 196 -14.01 -23.82 10.84
N ARG A 197 -14.34 -24.76 9.95
CA ARG A 197 -13.88 -26.14 10.03
C ARG A 197 -12.36 -26.22 9.91
N TRP A 198 -11.76 -25.59 8.89
CA TRP A 198 -10.31 -25.57 8.72
C TRP A 198 -9.60 -24.97 9.94
N SER A 199 -10.14 -23.87 10.48
CA SER A 199 -9.64 -23.27 11.71
C SER A 199 -9.72 -24.20 12.92
N SER A 200 -10.77 -25.02 13.03
CA SER A 200 -10.93 -25.96 14.14
C SER A 200 -10.06 -27.20 13.98
N ASP A 201 -9.97 -27.75 12.77
CA ASP A 201 -9.17 -28.93 12.43
C ASP A 201 -7.67 -28.67 12.58
N PHE A 202 -7.23 -27.42 12.37
CA PHE A 202 -5.84 -27.01 12.38
C PHE A 202 -5.52 -25.86 13.35
N SER A 203 -6.33 -25.69 14.40
CA SER A 203 -6.02 -24.76 15.48
C SER A 203 -4.65 -25.15 16.05
N LEU A 204 -3.65 -24.29 15.83
CA LEU A 204 -2.29 -24.60 16.20
C LEU A 204 -2.16 -24.55 17.72
N ASN A 205 -2.21 -25.71 18.35
CA ASN A 205 -1.62 -25.89 19.67
C ASN A 205 -0.12 -25.62 19.54
N ALA A 206 0.56 -25.18 20.61
CA ALA A 206 1.98 -24.79 20.58
C ALA A 206 2.97 -25.86 20.06
N ALA A 207 2.50 -27.08 19.75
CA ALA A 207 3.29 -28.24 19.35
C ALA A 207 3.41 -28.49 17.83
N GLY A 208 2.71 -27.73 16.97
CA GLY A 208 2.78 -27.91 15.51
C GLY A 208 2.01 -29.12 14.97
N PHE A 209 2.36 -29.59 13.76
CA PHE A 209 1.71 -30.74 13.10
C PHE A 209 2.28 -32.08 13.58
N VAL A 210 1.41 -33.08 13.75
CA VAL A 210 1.79 -34.43 14.21
C VAL A 210 2.66 -35.17 13.20
N ASP A 211 2.41 -34.96 11.90
CA ASP A 211 3.20 -35.53 10.81
C ASP A 211 3.21 -34.64 9.57
N ARG A 212 4.04 -35.02 8.59
CA ARG A 212 4.18 -34.30 7.32
C ARG A 212 2.91 -34.32 6.48
N ALA A 213 2.15 -35.42 6.49
CA ALA A 213 0.93 -35.55 5.69
C ALA A 213 -0.15 -34.58 6.16
N SER A 214 -0.28 -34.41 7.48
CA SER A 214 -1.17 -33.43 8.12
C SER A 214 -0.76 -32.00 7.78
N ALA A 215 0.55 -31.73 7.77
CA ALA A 215 1.11 -30.45 7.40
C ALA A 215 0.85 -30.11 5.91
N GLU A 216 1.03 -31.08 5.00
CA GLU A 216 0.73 -30.94 3.58
C GLU A 216 -0.79 -30.77 3.32
N LEU A 217 -1.64 -31.51 4.04
CA LEU A 217 -3.09 -31.36 3.96
C LEU A 217 -3.56 -29.98 4.43
N PHE A 218 -2.96 -29.45 5.48
CA PHE A 218 -3.22 -28.10 5.97
C PHE A 218 -2.93 -27.05 4.89
N VAL A 219 -1.73 -27.10 4.28
CA VAL A 219 -1.31 -26.17 3.22
C VAL A 219 -2.26 -26.26 2.03
N ALA A 220 -2.48 -27.47 1.51
CA ALA A 220 -3.33 -27.67 0.34
C ALA A 220 -4.78 -27.22 0.59
N THR A 221 -5.29 -27.37 1.81
CA THR A 221 -6.63 -26.90 2.16
C THR A 221 -6.68 -25.39 2.31
N GLY A 222 -5.68 -24.78 2.95
CA GLY A 222 -5.58 -23.34 3.07
C GLY A 222 -5.45 -22.64 1.70
N GLU A 223 -4.65 -23.17 0.79
CA GLU A 223 -4.54 -22.65 -0.58
C GLU A 223 -5.88 -22.68 -1.33
N ARG A 224 -6.62 -23.79 -1.24
CA ARG A 224 -7.97 -23.87 -1.85
C ARG A 224 -8.95 -22.87 -1.23
N LEU A 225 -8.89 -22.68 0.09
CA LEU A 225 -9.74 -21.72 0.78
C LEU A 225 -9.40 -20.28 0.41
N ALA A 226 -8.11 -19.94 0.32
CA ALA A 226 -7.66 -18.64 -0.13
C ALA A 226 -8.11 -18.33 -1.56
N GLY A 227 -7.99 -19.30 -2.48
CA GLY A 227 -8.50 -19.16 -3.85
C GLY A 227 -10.00 -18.89 -3.89
N ARG A 228 -10.80 -19.68 -3.17
CA ARG A 228 -12.25 -19.46 -3.06
C ARG A 228 -12.61 -18.13 -2.41
N LEU A 229 -11.87 -17.73 -1.39
CA LEU A 229 -12.06 -16.44 -0.74
C LEU A 229 -11.77 -15.29 -1.71
N GLN A 230 -10.72 -15.41 -2.53
CA GLN A 230 -10.41 -14.44 -3.57
C GLN A 230 -11.50 -14.37 -4.65
N ASP A 231 -12.02 -15.52 -5.08
CA ASP A 231 -13.09 -15.61 -6.07
C ASP A 231 -14.39 -14.97 -5.56
N GLU A 232 -14.79 -15.27 -4.32
CA GLU A 232 -16.04 -14.76 -3.74
C GLU A 232 -15.95 -13.28 -3.34
N LEU A 233 -14.79 -12.80 -2.86
CA LEU A 233 -14.58 -11.38 -2.53
C LEU A 233 -14.37 -10.49 -3.77
N GLY A 234 -13.87 -11.08 -4.86
CA GLY A 234 -13.64 -10.39 -6.13
C GLY A 234 -12.41 -9.46 -6.14
N GLY A 235 -12.24 -8.72 -7.24
CA GLY A 235 -11.03 -7.94 -7.52
C GLY A 235 -10.79 -6.71 -6.65
N ALA A 236 -11.76 -6.32 -5.82
CA ALA A 236 -11.59 -5.26 -4.82
C ALA A 236 -10.80 -5.74 -3.59
N TRP A 237 -10.56 -7.04 -3.47
CA TRP A 237 -9.80 -7.64 -2.39
C TRP A 237 -8.54 -8.33 -2.90
N HIS A 238 -7.51 -8.35 -2.06
CA HIS A 238 -6.36 -9.23 -2.21
C HIS A 238 -6.33 -10.21 -1.04
N VAL A 239 -6.40 -11.50 -1.35
CA VAL A 239 -6.30 -12.56 -0.36
C VAL A 239 -4.90 -13.13 -0.33
N GLU A 240 -4.23 -13.04 0.82
CA GLU A 240 -2.92 -13.64 1.03
C GLU A 240 -3.01 -14.84 1.96
N TYR A 241 -2.47 -15.99 1.54
CA TYR A 241 -2.40 -17.19 2.38
C TYR A 241 -1.06 -17.30 3.11
N TRP A 242 -1.11 -17.37 4.43
CA TRP A 242 0.06 -17.56 5.29
C TRP A 242 0.02 -18.93 5.96
N PRO A 243 0.74 -19.92 5.40
CA PRO A 243 0.76 -21.29 5.93
C PRO A 243 1.61 -21.49 7.19
N GLU A 244 2.31 -20.46 7.71
CA GLU A 244 3.26 -20.65 8.82
C GLU A 244 2.63 -20.50 10.22
N PRO A 245 2.90 -21.43 11.16
CA PRO A 245 2.81 -21.16 12.59
C PRO A 245 3.79 -20.03 12.97
N THR A 246 3.32 -18.94 13.57
CA THR A 246 4.18 -17.80 13.96
C THR A 246 5.15 -18.08 15.10
N ARG A 247 5.17 -19.28 15.71
CA ARG A 247 6.16 -19.69 16.73
C ARG A 247 6.55 -21.17 16.58
N PRO A 248 7.84 -21.56 16.64
CA PRO A 248 8.28 -22.96 16.64
C PRO A 248 7.98 -23.65 18.00
N PRO A 249 7.91 -25.00 18.06
CA PRO A 249 8.55 -25.95 17.14
C PRO A 249 7.57 -26.59 16.15
N GLY A 250 7.97 -26.64 14.87
CA GLY A 250 7.22 -27.31 13.80
C GLY A 250 7.95 -27.20 12.46
N LEU A 251 7.78 -28.20 11.60
CA LEU A 251 8.37 -28.24 10.25
C LEU A 251 8.05 -26.95 9.48
N ARG A 252 9.07 -26.23 9.02
CA ARG A 252 8.90 -25.10 8.08
C ARG A 252 8.58 -25.68 6.70
N LEU A 253 7.37 -25.45 6.19
CA LEU A 253 6.91 -25.98 4.91
C LEU A 253 7.22 -25.07 3.71
N ARG A 254 7.83 -23.89 3.91
CA ARG A 254 8.16 -23.02 2.78
C ARG A 254 9.19 -23.66 1.85
N ARG A 255 8.78 -23.95 0.61
CA ARG A 255 9.65 -23.67 -0.55
C ARG A 255 9.58 -22.16 -0.77
N ARG A 256 10.74 -21.50 -0.89
CA ARG A 256 10.81 -20.09 -1.30
C ARG A 256 10.11 -19.95 -2.65
N TRP A 257 8.94 -19.30 -2.67
CA TRP A 257 8.31 -18.84 -3.90
C TRP A 257 8.75 -17.38 -4.09
N TRP A 258 9.60 -17.17 -5.09
CA TRP A 258 9.87 -15.87 -5.71
C TRP A 258 9.67 -16.09 -7.21
N HIS A 259 8.56 -15.60 -7.78
CA HIS A 259 8.36 -15.43 -9.22
C HIS A 259 7.46 -14.22 -9.46
#